data_AF-A0A1H1W7M2-F1
#
_entry.id   AF-A0A1H1W7M2-F1
#
_cell.length_a   1.000
_cell.length_b   1.000
_cell.length_c   1.000
_cell.angle_alpha   90.00
_cell.angle_beta   90.00
_cell.angle_gamma   90.00
#
_symmetry.space_group_name_H-M   'P 1'
#
loop_
_entity.id
_entity.type
_entity.pdbx_description
1 polymer ?
#
loop_
_entity_poly.entity_id
_entity_poly.type
_entity_poly.pdbx_seq_one_letter_code
_entity_poly.pdbx_strand_id
1 'polypeptide(L)'
;MKKLLLVFAFFMCSSCMHLEVPAPRIEFASIEYDSGLYNLRFRSDRDLVNLYEAHGINAQVGTWLSCSLDGDVDFSILHHIRLSGRAVVDEVHIIEGDRRYEFSSRLMFEEDEDEGASSRPIQKEVLLSLLEKQEYIPCKATVTAFFYNAYYSKVMYIPTSRIIAEVEKEITAPEYVILPPEDRQLSWLQFEQICINETRYYAGEIIVHGGVCSGLPYSGLLSSFAPLKGKFRIVDIKTMQPKANVGYTIRRADGREEGGLSDARGETHMFGADHHETFKLFVSEEGVGGIPI
;
A
#
# COMPACT_ATOMS: atom_id res chain seq x y z
N MET A 1 -39.09 -38.28 24.03
CA MET A 1 -39.25 -36.87 23.58
C MET A 1 -38.59 -35.86 24.51
N LYS A 2 -38.76 -35.91 25.84
CA LYS A 2 -38.09 -34.98 26.80
C LYS A 2 -36.55 -35.00 26.78
N LYS A 3 -35.91 -36.16 26.53
CA LYS A 3 -34.44 -36.27 26.45
C LYS A 3 -33.85 -35.67 25.16
N LEU A 4 -34.62 -35.62 24.07
CA LEU A 4 -34.17 -35.01 22.81
C LEU A 4 -34.26 -33.47 22.86
N LEU A 5 -35.26 -32.96 23.59
CA LEU A 5 -35.48 -31.53 23.83
C LEU A 5 -34.37 -30.90 24.71
N LEU A 6 -33.80 -31.67 25.64
CA LEU A 6 -32.67 -31.24 26.48
C LEU A 6 -31.35 -31.13 25.71
N VAL A 7 -31.12 -31.97 24.70
CA VAL A 7 -29.95 -31.88 23.82
C VAL A 7 -30.07 -30.67 22.88
N PHE A 8 -31.27 -30.41 22.36
CA PHE A 8 -31.52 -29.23 21.53
C PHE A 8 -31.40 -27.91 22.32
N ALA A 9 -31.79 -27.91 23.61
CA ALA A 9 -31.62 -26.75 24.49
C ALA A 9 -30.14 -26.45 24.82
N PHE A 10 -29.27 -27.48 24.87
CA PHE A 10 -27.84 -27.29 25.08
C PHE A 10 -27.12 -26.76 23.82
N PHE A 11 -27.58 -27.12 22.62
CA PHE A 11 -27.03 -26.60 21.37
C PHE A 11 -27.42 -25.14 21.08
N MET A 12 -28.48 -24.62 21.70
CA MET A 12 -28.89 -23.22 21.54
C MET A 12 -28.16 -22.22 22.45
N CYS A 13 -27.25 -22.67 23.32
CA CYS A 13 -26.33 -21.81 24.06
C CYS A 13 -25.00 -21.58 23.32
N SER A 14 -24.97 -21.72 21.99
CA SER A 14 -23.86 -21.30 21.13
C SER A 14 -23.80 -19.77 21.04
N SER A 15 -23.81 -19.10 22.18
CA SER A 15 -23.55 -17.67 22.29
C SER A 15 -22.06 -17.50 22.01
N CYS A 16 -21.68 -16.70 21.01
CA CYS A 16 -20.28 -16.39 20.76
C CYS A 16 -19.58 -16.04 22.08
N MET A 17 -18.44 -16.69 22.35
CA MET A 17 -17.73 -16.47 23.60
C MET A 17 -17.26 -15.02 23.66
N HIS A 18 -17.31 -14.40 24.83
CA HIS A 18 -16.85 -13.02 25.01
C HIS A 18 -15.73 -13.01 26.04
N LEU A 19 -14.69 -12.24 25.76
CA LEU A 19 -13.62 -12.02 26.72
C LEU A 19 -14.08 -10.96 27.73
N GLU A 20 -14.32 -11.36 28.98
CA GLU A 20 -14.77 -10.48 30.07
C GLU A 20 -13.63 -9.58 30.60
N VAL A 21 -13.07 -8.74 29.72
CA VAL A 21 -12.03 -7.77 30.05
C VAL A 21 -12.51 -6.37 29.65
N PRO A 22 -12.36 -5.34 30.49
CA PRO A 22 -12.73 -3.98 30.11
C PRO A 22 -11.91 -3.46 28.94
N ALA A 23 -12.57 -2.77 28.00
CA ALA A 23 -11.93 -2.19 26.82
C ALA A 23 -10.70 -1.33 27.19
N PRO A 24 -9.52 -1.62 26.59
CA PRO A 24 -8.27 -0.97 26.93
C PRO A 24 -8.27 0.49 26.48
N ARG A 25 -7.51 1.32 27.20
CA ARG A 25 -7.25 2.69 26.77
C ARG A 25 -5.99 2.68 25.92
N ILE A 26 -6.12 3.13 24.67
CA ILE A 26 -5.01 3.33 23.76
C ILE A 26 -4.71 4.83 23.60
N GLU A 27 -3.42 5.17 23.50
CA GLU A 27 -2.91 6.54 23.45
C GLU A 27 -1.89 6.69 22.33
N PHE A 28 -2.07 7.70 21.48
CA PHE A 28 -1.15 8.01 20.39
C PHE A 28 0.21 8.44 20.95
N ALA A 29 1.31 7.90 20.40
CA ALA A 29 2.66 8.28 20.78
C ALA A 29 3.37 9.05 19.67
N SER A 30 3.55 8.44 18.49
CA SER A 30 4.19 9.09 17.34
C SER A 30 3.75 8.44 16.02
N ILE A 31 3.98 9.15 14.93
CA ILE A 31 3.88 8.63 13.57
C ILE A 31 5.09 9.14 12.81
N GLU A 32 5.73 8.27 12.04
CA GLU A 32 6.94 8.58 11.26
C GLU A 32 6.79 7.98 9.87
N TYR A 33 7.00 8.79 8.83
CA TYR A 33 7.10 8.30 7.47
C TYR A 33 8.54 7.86 7.18
N ASP A 34 8.71 6.61 6.78
CA ASP A 34 9.99 6.05 6.34
C ASP A 34 9.76 5.14 5.13
N SER A 35 10.49 5.42 4.04
CA SER A 35 10.61 4.52 2.90
C SER A 35 9.28 4.00 2.32
N GLY A 36 8.25 4.84 2.26
CA GLY A 36 6.94 4.50 1.69
C GLY A 36 5.91 3.95 2.69
N LEU A 37 6.24 3.91 3.99
CA LEU A 37 5.37 3.38 5.04
C LEU A 37 5.24 4.36 6.21
N TYR A 38 4.05 4.39 6.83
CA TYR A 38 3.80 5.19 8.02
C TYR A 38 3.94 4.30 9.26
N ASN A 39 5.02 4.46 10.00
CA ASN A 39 5.25 3.75 11.25
C ASN A 39 4.53 4.48 12.39
N LEU A 40 3.40 3.93 12.82
CA LEU A 40 2.59 4.45 13.90
C LEU A 40 2.93 3.74 15.21
N ARG A 41 3.25 4.55 16.22
CA ARG A 41 3.45 4.09 17.60
C ARG A 41 2.29 4.54 18.49
N PHE A 42 1.79 3.62 19.29
CA PHE A 42 0.76 3.90 20.30
C PHE A 42 0.98 3.06 21.55
N ARG A 43 0.39 3.50 22.66
CA ARG A 43 0.49 2.85 23.96
C ARG A 43 -0.85 2.28 24.39
N SER A 44 -0.82 1.20 25.15
CA SER A 44 -1.99 0.58 25.77
C SER A 44 -1.71 0.25 27.23
N ASP A 45 -2.76 0.28 28.05
CA ASP A 45 -2.75 -0.27 29.41
C ASP A 45 -2.89 -1.81 29.45
N ARG A 46 -3.00 -2.45 28.28
CA ARG A 46 -3.09 -3.91 28.09
C ARG A 46 -2.22 -4.38 26.94
N ASP A 47 -1.68 -5.59 27.06
CA ASP A 47 -1.05 -6.28 25.95
C ASP A 47 -2.12 -6.69 24.94
N LEU A 48 -2.19 -6.02 23.79
CA LEU A 48 -3.18 -6.30 22.76
C LEU A 48 -2.74 -7.46 21.85
N VAL A 49 -1.45 -7.76 21.79
CA VAL A 49 -0.89 -8.83 20.95
C VAL A 49 -1.02 -10.17 21.66
N ASN A 50 -0.85 -10.21 22.98
CA ASN A 50 -0.99 -11.43 23.78
C ASN A 50 -2.23 -11.41 24.67
N LEU A 51 -3.27 -10.64 24.29
CA LEU A 51 -4.43 -10.37 25.14
C LEU A 51 -5.12 -11.68 25.57
N TYR A 52 -5.46 -12.54 24.61
CA TYR A 52 -6.18 -13.77 24.93
C TYR A 52 -5.27 -14.80 25.62
N GLU A 53 -3.99 -14.88 25.25
CA GLU A 53 -3.03 -15.80 25.87
C GLU A 53 -2.79 -15.46 27.34
N ALA A 54 -2.72 -14.16 27.68
CA ALA A 54 -2.62 -13.71 29.07
C ALA A 54 -3.82 -14.14 29.94
N HIS A 55 -4.95 -14.49 29.32
CA HIS A 55 -6.15 -15.03 29.95
C HIS A 55 -6.32 -16.55 29.75
N GLY A 56 -5.27 -17.25 29.32
CA GLY A 56 -5.26 -18.71 29.15
C GLY A 56 -5.96 -19.20 27.88
N ILE A 57 -6.20 -18.32 26.91
CA ILE A 57 -6.93 -18.63 25.67
C ILE A 57 -5.97 -18.56 24.48
N ASN A 58 -5.56 -19.72 23.97
CA ASN A 58 -4.69 -19.83 22.80
C ASN A 58 -5.51 -19.86 21.49
N ALA A 59 -6.27 -18.79 21.24
CA ALA A 59 -7.17 -18.70 20.10
C ALA A 59 -7.12 -17.36 19.36
N GLN A 60 -6.21 -16.45 19.74
CA GLN A 60 -6.09 -15.15 19.08
C GLN A 60 -5.67 -15.33 17.62
N VAL A 61 -6.38 -14.66 16.72
CA VAL A 61 -6.12 -14.66 15.27
C VAL A 61 -5.20 -13.50 14.91
N GLY A 62 -5.46 -12.32 15.47
CA GLY A 62 -4.61 -11.16 15.24
C GLY A 62 -5.18 -9.90 15.86
N THR A 63 -4.37 -8.85 15.77
CA THR A 63 -4.70 -7.52 16.26
C THR A 63 -4.54 -6.53 15.12
N TRP A 64 -5.57 -5.71 14.93
CA TRP A 64 -5.68 -4.74 13.86
C TRP A 64 -5.92 -3.37 14.46
N LEU A 65 -5.35 -2.34 13.85
CA LEU A 65 -5.69 -0.96 14.12
C LEU A 65 -6.39 -0.39 12.88
N SER A 66 -7.56 0.20 13.10
CA SER A 66 -8.33 0.86 12.05
C SER A 66 -8.59 2.30 12.44
N CYS A 67 -8.35 3.22 11.52
CA CYS A 67 -8.57 4.65 11.66
C CYS A 67 -9.52 5.12 10.57
N SER A 68 -10.53 5.92 10.90
CA SER A 68 -11.42 6.50 9.88
C SER A 68 -10.87 7.86 9.42
N LEU A 69 -10.90 8.09 8.10
CA LEU A 69 -10.54 9.36 7.48
C LEU A 69 -11.74 10.26 7.20
N ASP A 70 -12.97 9.79 7.46
CA ASP A 70 -14.23 10.51 7.27
C ASP A 70 -15.01 10.78 8.57
N GLY A 71 -14.42 10.44 9.72
CA GLY A 71 -15.00 10.64 11.04
C GLY A 71 -15.98 9.55 11.49
N ASP A 72 -16.11 8.47 10.72
CA ASP A 72 -16.85 7.28 11.12
C ASP A 72 -16.24 6.63 12.39
N VAL A 73 -17.10 6.31 13.34
CA VAL A 73 -16.72 5.73 14.64
C VAL A 73 -17.29 4.33 14.85
N ASP A 74 -18.03 3.79 13.89
CA ASP A 74 -18.40 2.39 13.89
C ASP A 74 -17.24 1.56 13.35
N PHE A 75 -16.53 0.88 14.25
CA PHE A 75 -15.43 -0.03 13.91
C PHE A 75 -15.83 -1.49 14.07
N SER A 76 -17.14 -1.79 14.05
CA SER A 76 -17.59 -3.18 14.11
C SER A 76 -17.11 -3.98 12.90
N ILE A 77 -16.86 -5.28 13.06
CA ILE A 77 -16.27 -6.11 11.98
C ILE A 77 -17.14 -6.15 10.72
N LEU A 78 -18.45 -6.00 10.87
CA LEU A 78 -19.40 -6.05 9.76
C LEU A 78 -19.63 -4.67 9.12
N HIS A 79 -19.02 -3.62 9.69
CA HIS A 79 -19.14 -2.27 9.18
C HIS A 79 -17.94 -1.92 8.31
N HIS A 80 -18.22 -1.40 7.12
CA HIS A 80 -17.21 -1.07 6.13
C HIS A 80 -16.93 0.44 6.13
N ILE A 81 -15.77 0.82 6.65
CA ILE A 81 -15.28 2.20 6.56
C ILE A 81 -14.56 2.35 5.22
N ARG A 82 -15.15 3.15 4.32
CA ARG A 82 -14.63 3.32 2.96
C ARG A 82 -13.26 3.99 2.92
N LEU A 83 -13.05 5.06 3.68
CA LEU A 83 -11.78 5.78 3.72
C LEU A 83 -11.11 5.53 5.07
N SER A 84 -10.07 4.70 5.09
CA SER A 84 -9.49 4.26 6.36
C SER A 84 -7.97 4.13 6.32
N GLY A 85 -7.34 4.30 7.48
CA GLY A 85 -6.00 3.83 7.75
C GLY A 85 -6.07 2.45 8.41
N ARG A 86 -5.43 1.43 7.85
CA ARG A 86 -5.36 0.09 8.44
C ARG A 86 -3.92 -0.30 8.76
N ALA A 87 -3.73 -0.98 9.89
CA ALA A 87 -2.45 -1.53 10.29
C ALA A 87 -2.62 -2.88 10.99
N VAL A 88 -1.67 -3.80 10.76
CA VAL A 88 -1.47 -4.98 11.62
C VAL A 88 -0.72 -4.51 12.87
N VAL A 89 -1.07 -5.06 14.03
CA VAL A 89 -0.33 -4.85 15.28
C VAL A 89 0.28 -6.18 15.71
N ASP A 90 1.57 -6.34 15.47
CA ASP A 90 2.34 -7.57 15.72
C ASP A 90 3.52 -7.35 16.69
N GLU A 91 4.05 -6.13 16.78
CA GLU A 91 5.16 -5.78 17.66
C GLU A 91 4.69 -5.14 18.97
N VAL A 92 5.16 -5.67 20.10
CA VAL A 92 4.94 -5.09 21.44
C VAL A 92 6.26 -4.92 22.19
N HIS A 93 6.46 -3.72 22.72
CA HIS A 93 7.56 -3.36 23.61
C HIS A 93 7.02 -2.99 24.99
N ILE A 94 7.59 -3.59 26.03
CA ILE A 94 7.25 -3.28 27.41
C ILE A 94 8.07 -2.07 27.84
N ILE A 95 7.40 -0.99 28.25
CA ILE A 95 8.09 0.17 28.84
C ILE A 95 8.44 -0.16 30.30
N GLU A 96 9.73 -0.37 30.57
CA GLU A 96 10.23 -0.64 31.93
C GLU A 96 9.84 0.50 32.88
N GLY A 97 9.20 0.15 34.01
CA GLY A 97 8.81 1.08 35.07
C GLY A 97 7.35 1.57 35.03
N ASP A 98 6.66 1.49 33.89
CA ASP A 98 5.31 2.10 33.72
C ASP A 98 4.19 1.07 33.47
N ARG A 99 4.53 -0.22 33.30
CA ARG A 99 3.58 -1.31 32.98
C ARG A 99 2.64 -1.01 31.78
N ARG A 100 3.04 -0.08 30.91
CA ARG A 100 2.36 0.22 29.64
C ARG A 100 3.05 -0.53 28.50
N TYR A 101 2.24 -0.95 27.56
CA TYR A 101 2.68 -1.66 26.36
C TYR A 101 2.73 -0.63 25.23
N GLU A 102 3.88 -0.53 24.56
CA GLU A 102 4.04 0.29 23.36
C GLU A 102 4.02 -0.63 22.14
N PHE A 103 3.26 -0.26 21.13
CA PHE A 103 3.10 -1.01 19.91
C PHE A 103 3.63 -0.20 18.74
N SER A 104 4.26 -0.89 17.81
CA SER A 104 4.65 -0.36 16.52
C SER A 104 3.76 -1.01 15.47
N SER A 105 3.23 -0.22 14.54
CA SER A 105 2.33 -0.72 13.51
C SER A 105 2.55 0.04 12.20
N ARG A 106 2.50 -0.68 11.08
CA ARG A 106 2.64 -0.09 9.75
C ARG A 106 1.26 0.32 9.25
N LEU A 107 1.00 1.62 9.28
CA LEU A 107 -0.26 2.21 8.86
C LEU A 107 -0.24 2.45 7.34
N MET A 108 -1.29 1.97 6.68
CA MET A 108 -1.54 2.23 5.26
C MET A 108 -2.89 2.92 5.10
N PHE A 109 -2.91 4.02 4.35
CA PHE A 109 -4.14 4.73 4.03
C PHE A 109 -4.73 4.18 2.74
N GLU A 110 -5.95 3.67 2.83
CA GLU A 110 -6.62 2.98 1.74
C GLU A 110 -8.08 3.41 1.59
N GLU A 111 -8.53 3.38 0.33
CA GLU A 111 -9.93 3.45 -0.04
C GLU A 111 -10.42 2.03 -0.34
N ASP A 112 -11.47 1.63 0.35
CA ASP A 112 -12.18 0.38 0.13
C ASP A 112 -13.00 0.48 -1.16
N GLU A 113 -12.72 -0.42 -2.11
CA GLU A 113 -13.45 -0.61 -3.36
C GLU A 113 -14.29 -1.90 -3.25
N ASP A 114 -15.55 -1.82 -3.65
CA ASP A 114 -16.48 -2.96 -3.68
C ASP A 114 -16.78 -3.59 -2.30
N GLU A 115 -17.20 -2.77 -1.31
CA GLU A 115 -17.71 -3.24 -0.01
C GLU A 115 -16.77 -4.23 0.73
N GLY A 116 -15.46 -3.99 0.71
CA GLY A 116 -14.45 -4.81 1.39
C GLY A 116 -13.76 -5.85 0.51
N ALA A 117 -14.13 -5.98 -0.77
CA ALA A 117 -13.54 -6.97 -1.66
C ALA A 117 -12.15 -6.56 -2.18
N SER A 118 -11.87 -5.27 -2.26
CA SER A 118 -10.57 -4.74 -2.68
C SER A 118 -10.27 -3.42 -2.00
N SER A 119 -8.99 -3.08 -1.85
CA SER A 119 -8.59 -1.76 -1.37
C SER A 119 -7.49 -1.20 -2.26
N ARG A 120 -7.50 0.13 -2.43
CA ARG A 120 -6.46 0.86 -3.14
C ARG A 120 -5.78 1.90 -2.24
N PRO A 121 -4.47 2.13 -2.38
CA PRO A 121 -3.80 3.22 -1.68
C PRO A 121 -4.39 4.58 -2.05
N ILE A 122 -4.54 5.46 -1.04
CA ILE A 122 -4.99 6.84 -1.26
C ILE A 122 -3.79 7.69 -1.71
N GLN A 123 -3.96 8.46 -2.78
CA GLN A 123 -2.94 9.41 -3.26
C GLN A 123 -2.66 10.52 -2.24
N LYS A 124 -1.41 11.00 -2.18
CA LYS A 124 -0.96 12.03 -1.24
C LYS A 124 -1.87 13.26 -1.23
N GLU A 125 -2.18 13.82 -2.38
CA GLU A 125 -2.96 15.07 -2.52
C GLU A 125 -4.39 14.87 -1.99
N VAL A 126 -4.98 13.71 -2.28
CA VAL A 126 -6.31 13.34 -1.78
C VAL A 126 -6.26 13.14 -0.27
N LEU A 127 -5.26 12.41 0.25
CA LEU A 127 -5.08 12.16 1.67
C LEU A 127 -4.93 13.47 2.46
N LEU A 128 -4.09 14.40 1.99
CA LEU A 128 -3.94 15.74 2.59
C LEU A 128 -5.29 16.46 2.65
N SER A 129 -6.04 16.48 1.55
CA SER A 129 -7.36 17.13 1.51
C SER A 129 -8.40 16.51 2.47
N LEU A 130 -8.26 15.23 2.81
CA LEU A 130 -9.12 14.55 3.78
C LEU A 130 -8.70 14.88 5.22
N LEU A 131 -7.39 14.92 5.47
CA LEU A 131 -6.83 15.23 6.78
C LEU A 131 -7.05 16.70 7.17
N GLU A 132 -6.98 17.63 6.22
CA GLU A 132 -7.20 19.07 6.45
C GLU A 132 -8.64 19.41 6.89
N LYS A 133 -9.61 18.55 6.58
CA LYS A 133 -11.03 18.77 6.92
C LYS A 133 -11.36 18.50 8.39
N GLN A 134 -10.45 17.90 9.14
CA GLN A 134 -10.70 17.46 10.51
C GLN A 134 -9.49 17.69 11.39
N GLU A 135 -9.69 17.99 12.67
CA GLU A 135 -8.59 18.21 13.62
C GLU A 135 -8.00 16.88 14.13
N TYR A 136 -8.82 15.82 14.14
CA TYR A 136 -8.46 14.50 14.66
C TYR A 136 -9.11 13.39 13.83
N ILE A 137 -8.41 12.26 13.68
CA ILE A 137 -9.01 11.02 13.18
C ILE A 137 -9.28 10.03 14.31
N PRO A 138 -10.46 9.40 14.37
CA PRO A 138 -10.74 8.34 15.33
C PRO A 138 -10.07 7.03 14.87
N CYS A 139 -9.45 6.33 15.81
CA CYS A 139 -8.82 5.03 15.61
C CYS A 139 -9.24 4.05 16.70
N LYS A 140 -9.37 2.78 16.35
CA LYS A 140 -9.72 1.70 17.28
C LYS A 140 -8.91 0.45 16.99
N ALA A 141 -8.41 -0.17 18.05
CA ALA A 141 -7.77 -1.48 17.96
C ALA A 141 -8.84 -2.58 18.10
N THR A 142 -8.74 -3.59 17.25
CA THR A 142 -9.62 -4.76 17.20
C THR A 142 -8.78 -6.01 17.32
N VAL A 143 -9.07 -6.82 18.33
CA VAL A 143 -8.44 -8.13 18.54
C VAL A 143 -9.47 -9.21 18.21
N THR A 144 -9.12 -10.10 17.30
CA THR A 144 -9.99 -11.22 16.90
C THR A 144 -9.43 -12.54 17.44
N ALA A 145 -10.34 -13.45 17.80
CA ALA A 145 -9.99 -14.78 18.27
C ALA A 145 -11.02 -15.81 17.79
N PHE A 146 -10.60 -17.04 17.54
CA PHE A 146 -11.47 -18.11 17.09
C PHE A 146 -12.58 -18.40 18.11
N PHE A 147 -13.85 -18.39 17.66
CA PHE A 147 -15.05 -18.59 18.48
C PHE A 147 -15.38 -17.48 19.50
N TYR A 148 -14.65 -16.35 19.46
CA TYR A 148 -14.93 -15.19 20.29
C TYR A 148 -15.45 -14.00 19.47
N ASN A 149 -16.28 -13.18 20.10
CA ASN A 149 -16.60 -11.85 19.58
C ASN A 149 -15.33 -11.00 19.50
N ALA A 150 -15.26 -10.12 18.50
CA ALA A 150 -14.17 -9.16 18.44
C ALA A 150 -14.10 -8.32 19.71
N TYR A 151 -12.86 -8.17 20.18
CA TYR A 151 -12.55 -7.36 21.33
C TYR A 151 -12.04 -6.01 20.85
N TYR A 152 -12.59 -4.93 21.42
CA TYR A 152 -12.33 -3.58 20.94
C TYR A 152 -11.72 -2.70 22.02
N SER A 153 -10.78 -1.85 21.63
CA SER A 153 -10.29 -0.76 22.48
C SER A 153 -11.29 0.38 22.60
N LYS A 154 -11.01 1.32 23.50
CA LYS A 154 -11.59 2.66 23.40
C LYS A 154 -11.08 3.37 22.15
N VAL A 155 -11.85 4.35 21.67
CA VAL A 155 -11.43 5.18 20.53
C VAL A 155 -10.27 6.07 20.95
N MET A 156 -9.20 6.03 20.18
CA MET A 156 -8.06 6.94 20.24
C MET A 156 -8.24 8.01 19.17
N TYR A 157 -7.90 9.25 19.49
CA TYR A 157 -7.94 10.35 18.52
C TYR A 157 -6.51 10.75 18.18
N ILE A 158 -6.14 10.60 16.90
CA ILE A 158 -4.83 11.03 16.39
C ILE A 158 -4.98 12.44 15.81
N PRO A 159 -4.16 13.42 16.23
CA PRO A 159 -4.18 14.75 15.64
C PRO A 159 -3.78 14.68 14.16
N THR A 160 -4.61 15.22 13.26
CA THR A 160 -4.32 15.20 11.81
C THR A 160 -3.06 15.95 11.46
N SER A 161 -2.74 17.03 12.20
CA SER A 161 -1.51 17.79 12.04
C SER A 161 -0.24 16.95 12.16
N ARG A 162 -0.25 15.89 12.99
CA ARG A 162 0.88 14.95 13.10
C ARG A 162 1.01 14.07 11.87
N ILE A 163 -0.12 13.67 11.29
CA ILE A 163 -0.15 12.82 10.10
C ILE A 163 0.24 13.65 8.87
N ILE A 164 -0.33 14.84 8.70
CA ILE A 164 -0.02 15.78 7.63
C ILE A 164 1.49 16.04 7.56
N ALA A 165 2.13 16.31 8.71
CA ALA A 165 3.57 16.55 8.76
C ALA A 165 4.42 15.38 8.24
N GLU A 166 3.93 14.14 8.35
CA GLU A 166 4.61 12.96 7.81
C GLU A 166 4.25 12.71 6.34
N VAL A 167 2.98 12.92 5.95
CA VAL A 167 2.51 12.82 4.56
C VAL A 167 3.22 13.86 3.68
N GLU A 168 3.50 15.05 4.20
CA GLU A 168 4.24 16.08 3.46
C GLU A 168 5.67 15.64 3.10
N LYS A 169 6.31 14.79 3.92
CA LYS A 169 7.63 14.22 3.65
C LYS A 169 7.64 13.21 2.51
N GLU A 170 6.47 12.65 2.17
CA GLU A 170 6.34 11.76 1.02
C GLU A 170 6.70 12.53 -0.25
N ILE A 171 7.84 12.22 -0.85
CA ILE A 171 8.25 12.83 -2.10
C ILE A 171 7.46 12.16 -3.22
N THR A 172 6.31 12.73 -3.56
CA THR A 172 5.60 12.39 -4.80
C THR A 172 6.29 13.12 -5.95
N ALA A 173 6.67 12.37 -6.99
CA ALA A 173 7.09 13.01 -8.24
C ALA A 173 5.92 13.87 -8.74
N PRO A 174 6.12 15.16 -9.04
CA PRO A 174 5.02 15.99 -9.53
C PRO A 174 4.51 15.41 -10.85
N GLU A 175 3.18 15.45 -11.05
CA GLU A 175 2.55 15.01 -12.29
C GLU A 175 3.12 15.77 -13.51
N TYR A 176 3.62 17.01 -13.30
CA TYR A 176 4.43 17.79 -14.25
C TYR A 176 5.17 18.94 -13.53
N VAL A 177 6.31 19.39 -14.07
CA VAL A 177 7.09 20.54 -13.57
C VAL A 177 6.98 21.71 -14.56
N ILE A 178 6.60 22.90 -14.09
CA ILE A 178 6.64 24.15 -14.89
C ILE A 178 7.75 25.04 -14.34
N LEU A 179 8.79 25.32 -15.14
CA LEU A 179 9.89 26.20 -14.72
C LEU A 179 9.53 27.69 -14.79
N PRO A 180 10.01 28.51 -13.82
CA PRO A 180 9.95 29.98 -13.86
C PRO A 180 10.61 30.55 -15.11
N PRO A 181 10.14 31.70 -15.65
CA PRO A 181 10.67 32.29 -16.88
C PRO A 181 12.18 32.55 -16.87
N GLU A 182 12.75 32.95 -15.73
CA GLU A 182 14.19 33.14 -15.55
C GLU A 182 15.01 31.84 -15.57
N ASP A 183 14.42 30.72 -15.16
CA ASP A 183 15.06 29.40 -15.13
C ASP A 183 14.80 28.58 -16.41
N ARG A 184 13.94 29.10 -17.31
CA ARG A 184 13.82 28.60 -18.68
C ARG A 184 15.09 28.98 -19.42
N GLN A 185 15.91 27.99 -19.79
CA GLN A 185 17.05 28.24 -20.66
C GLN A 185 16.58 29.03 -21.89
N LEU A 186 17.24 30.17 -22.15
CA LEU A 186 17.07 30.98 -23.36
C LEU A 186 17.61 30.19 -24.57
N SER A 187 16.93 29.11 -24.92
CA SER A 187 17.17 28.37 -26.15
C SER A 187 16.22 28.89 -27.22
N TRP A 188 16.70 28.91 -28.46
CA TRP A 188 15.90 29.29 -29.63
C TRP A 188 14.87 28.21 -30.02
N LEU A 189 14.61 27.23 -29.14
CA LEU A 189 13.70 26.09 -29.30
C LEU A 189 12.45 26.33 -28.44
N GLN A 190 11.47 27.04 -28.98
CA GLN A 190 10.23 27.42 -28.26
C GLN A 190 9.28 26.26 -27.88
N PHE A 191 9.65 24.98 -27.99
CA PHE A 191 8.66 23.87 -27.87
C PHE A 191 9.18 22.54 -27.30
N GLU A 192 10.22 22.51 -26.46
CA GLU A 192 10.60 21.24 -25.80
C GLU A 192 10.06 21.16 -24.36
N GLN A 193 9.15 20.21 -24.13
CA GLN A 193 8.68 19.86 -22.78
C GLN A 193 9.86 19.31 -21.96
N ILE A 194 9.83 19.55 -20.64
CA ILE A 194 10.81 19.04 -19.69
C ILE A 194 10.17 17.88 -18.93
N CYS A 195 10.85 16.75 -18.89
CA CYS A 195 10.39 15.51 -18.26
C CYS A 195 11.41 15.04 -17.22
N ILE A 196 10.96 14.21 -16.27
CA ILE A 196 11.87 13.46 -15.40
C ILE A 196 12.59 12.43 -16.27
N ASN A 197 13.90 12.59 -16.43
CA ASN A 197 14.69 11.73 -17.33
C ASN A 197 15.44 10.63 -16.60
N GLU A 198 15.73 10.82 -15.31
CA GLU A 198 16.49 9.88 -14.51
C GLU A 198 16.04 9.95 -13.04
N THR A 199 15.85 8.77 -12.45
CA THR A 199 15.60 8.61 -11.02
C THR A 199 16.74 7.77 -10.46
N ARG A 200 17.57 8.33 -9.59
CA ARG A 200 18.65 7.59 -8.91
C ARG A 200 18.33 7.37 -7.45
N TYR A 201 18.53 6.13 -7.00
CA TYR A 201 18.51 5.78 -5.59
C TYR A 201 19.90 5.97 -5.01
N TYR A 202 20.05 6.86 -4.04
CA TYR A 202 21.27 7.01 -3.29
C TYR A 202 20.96 7.00 -1.80
N ALA A 203 21.35 5.90 -1.12
CA ALA A 203 21.26 5.77 0.33
C ALA A 203 19.86 6.08 0.94
N GLY A 204 18.79 5.70 0.25
CA GLY A 204 17.41 5.91 0.71
C GLY A 204 16.80 7.25 0.28
N GLU A 205 17.58 8.14 -0.33
CA GLU A 205 17.09 9.36 -0.98
C GLU A 205 16.88 9.12 -2.49
N ILE A 206 15.77 9.64 -3.00
CA ILE A 206 15.45 9.62 -4.43
C ILE A 206 15.90 10.94 -5.04
N ILE A 207 16.90 10.89 -5.91
CA ILE A 207 17.37 12.05 -6.68
C ILE A 207 16.69 12.02 -8.04
N VAL A 208 15.93 13.08 -8.33
CA VAL A 208 15.20 13.27 -9.59
C VAL A 208 15.98 14.25 -10.46
N HIS A 209 16.40 13.80 -11.64
CA HIS A 209 16.94 14.69 -12.67
C HIS A 209 15.85 15.01 -13.71
N GLY A 210 15.75 16.29 -14.07
CA GLY A 210 14.92 16.78 -15.17
C GLY A 210 15.76 17.01 -16.42
N GLY A 211 15.19 16.68 -17.59
CA GLY A 211 15.80 16.94 -18.90
C GLY A 211 14.75 17.21 -19.97
N VAL A 212 15.18 17.56 -21.18
CA VAL A 212 14.25 17.70 -22.32
C VAL A 212 13.61 16.35 -22.64
N CYS A 213 12.30 16.33 -22.88
CA CYS A 213 11.56 15.10 -23.19
C CYS A 213 12.03 14.46 -24.51
N SER A 214 12.65 15.23 -25.42
CA SER A 214 13.32 14.69 -26.61
C SER A 214 14.59 13.89 -26.30
N GLY A 215 15.15 14.01 -25.09
CA GLY A 215 16.25 13.21 -24.58
C GLY A 215 15.81 11.98 -23.79
N LEU A 216 14.49 11.78 -23.59
CA LEU A 216 13.93 10.54 -23.06
C LEU A 216 13.75 9.55 -24.20
N PRO A 217 14.43 8.39 -24.20
CA PRO A 217 14.11 7.38 -25.19
C PRO A 217 12.70 6.88 -24.92
N TYR A 218 11.90 6.89 -25.98
CA TYR A 218 10.47 6.65 -25.98
C TYR A 218 10.06 5.52 -25.02
N SER A 219 9.28 5.88 -24.00
CA SER A 219 8.64 4.95 -23.06
C SER A 219 7.12 5.11 -23.12
N GLY A 220 6.39 4.04 -22.78
CA GLY A 220 4.93 4.04 -22.77
C GLY A 220 4.29 4.40 -24.13
N LEU A 221 3.34 5.33 -24.14
CA LEU A 221 2.59 5.73 -25.34
C LEU A 221 3.50 6.28 -26.45
N LEU A 222 4.60 6.94 -26.05
CA LEU A 222 5.53 7.60 -26.97
C LEU A 222 6.35 6.59 -27.78
N SER A 223 6.55 5.36 -27.29
CA SER A 223 7.26 4.26 -28.00
C SER A 223 6.71 3.97 -29.39
N SER A 224 5.42 4.27 -29.62
CA SER A 224 4.77 4.11 -30.92
C SER A 224 5.34 5.03 -32.01
N PHE A 225 5.88 6.18 -31.60
CA PHE A 225 6.38 7.24 -32.47
C PHE A 225 7.90 7.17 -32.67
N ALA A 226 8.57 6.19 -32.06
CA ALA A 226 10.01 6.04 -32.17
C ALA A 226 10.47 5.65 -33.59
N PRO A 227 11.61 6.17 -34.07
CA PRO A 227 12.21 5.76 -35.34
C PRO A 227 12.57 4.27 -35.35
N LEU A 228 13.06 3.76 -34.23
CA LEU A 228 13.30 2.35 -33.99
C LEU A 228 12.37 1.88 -32.90
N LYS A 229 11.59 0.84 -33.17
CA LYS A 229 10.62 0.28 -32.22
C LYS A 229 10.50 -1.22 -32.39
N GLY A 230 10.06 -1.88 -31.34
CA GLY A 230 9.84 -3.33 -31.34
C GLY A 230 8.92 -3.77 -30.22
N LYS A 231 8.59 -5.05 -30.24
CA LYS A 231 7.93 -5.74 -29.13
C LYS A 231 8.63 -7.08 -28.88
N PHE A 232 8.34 -7.68 -27.75
CA PHE A 232 8.55 -9.11 -27.58
C PHE A 232 7.21 -9.83 -27.63
N ARG A 233 7.21 -11.04 -28.19
CA ARG A 233 6.15 -12.01 -27.98
C ARG A 233 6.62 -13.05 -26.98
N ILE A 234 5.90 -13.13 -25.88
CA ILE A 234 6.07 -14.11 -24.83
C ILE A 234 5.41 -15.41 -25.27
N VAL A 235 6.18 -16.49 -25.26
CA VAL A 235 5.75 -17.82 -25.69
C VAL A 235 6.14 -18.88 -24.68
N ASP A 236 5.37 -19.95 -24.61
CA ASP A 236 5.79 -21.18 -23.94
C ASP A 236 6.95 -21.82 -24.72
N ILE A 237 8.07 -22.13 -24.05
CA ILE A 237 9.31 -22.57 -24.71
C ILE A 237 9.15 -23.95 -25.37
N LYS A 238 8.24 -24.79 -24.86
CA LYS A 238 8.04 -26.16 -25.38
C LYS A 238 7.13 -26.17 -26.60
N THR A 239 6.08 -25.37 -26.57
CA THR A 239 5.02 -25.38 -27.59
C THR A 239 5.14 -24.24 -28.59
N MET A 240 5.99 -23.24 -28.28
CA MET A 240 6.14 -21.98 -29.03
C MET A 240 4.82 -21.21 -29.20
N GLN A 241 3.83 -21.50 -28.36
CA GLN A 241 2.53 -20.83 -28.39
C GLN A 241 2.58 -19.53 -27.58
N PRO A 242 1.92 -18.45 -28.04
CA PRO A 242 1.88 -17.19 -27.29
C PRO A 242 1.19 -17.36 -25.95
N LYS A 243 1.72 -16.68 -24.93
CA LYS A 243 1.22 -16.77 -23.56
C LYS A 243 0.83 -15.40 -23.03
N ALA A 244 -0.47 -15.23 -22.76
CA ALA A 244 -1.07 -14.02 -22.23
C ALA A 244 -0.92 -13.94 -20.69
N ASN A 245 -1.04 -12.72 -20.16
CA ASN A 245 -1.02 -12.43 -18.71
C ASN A 245 0.27 -12.89 -18.00
N VAL A 246 1.38 -12.93 -18.71
CA VAL A 246 2.70 -13.22 -18.13
C VAL A 246 3.37 -11.91 -17.75
N GLY A 247 3.83 -11.80 -16.50
CA GLY A 247 4.65 -10.69 -16.04
C GLY A 247 6.01 -10.67 -16.72
N TYR A 248 6.43 -9.49 -17.14
CA TYR A 248 7.75 -9.30 -17.74
C TYR A 248 8.36 -7.96 -17.35
N THR A 249 9.69 -7.90 -17.50
CA THR A 249 10.50 -6.70 -17.34
C THR A 249 11.44 -6.58 -18.53
N ILE A 250 11.38 -5.47 -19.25
CA ILE A 250 12.34 -5.12 -20.29
C ILE A 250 13.41 -4.24 -19.65
N ARG A 251 14.66 -4.71 -19.65
CA ARG A 251 15.81 -3.93 -19.21
C ARG A 251 16.58 -3.38 -20.41
N ARG A 252 16.82 -2.08 -20.38
CA ARG A 252 17.59 -1.33 -21.37
C ARG A 252 19.09 -1.40 -21.11
N ALA A 253 19.89 -0.94 -22.07
CA ALA A 253 21.34 -0.97 -21.97
C ALA A 253 21.87 -0.04 -20.86
N ASP A 254 21.14 1.03 -20.59
CA ASP A 254 21.43 2.01 -19.53
C ASP A 254 20.96 1.57 -18.12
N GLY A 255 20.35 0.38 -18.00
CA GLY A 255 19.89 -0.18 -16.74
C GLY A 255 18.45 0.17 -16.36
N ARG A 256 17.72 0.98 -17.14
CA ARG A 256 16.30 1.25 -16.91
C ARG A 256 15.45 0.01 -17.16
N GLU A 257 14.35 -0.11 -16.42
CA GLU A 257 13.44 -1.25 -16.45
C GLU A 257 12.01 -0.82 -16.75
N GLU A 258 11.36 -1.52 -17.68
CA GLU A 258 9.96 -1.31 -18.06
C GLU A 258 9.17 -2.61 -17.83
N GLY A 259 8.28 -2.61 -16.83
CA GLY A 259 7.47 -3.77 -16.46
C GLY A 259 6.11 -3.81 -17.15
N GLY A 260 5.53 -5.00 -17.27
CA GLY A 260 4.15 -5.15 -17.75
C GLY A 260 3.61 -6.58 -17.73
N LEU A 261 2.38 -6.74 -18.20
CA LEU A 261 1.72 -8.03 -18.45
C LEU A 261 1.53 -8.22 -19.95
N SER A 262 1.77 -9.44 -20.46
CA SER A 262 1.56 -9.73 -21.87
C SER A 262 0.07 -9.71 -22.26
N ASP A 263 -0.23 -9.20 -23.46
CA ASP A 263 -1.61 -9.12 -23.96
C ASP A 263 -2.17 -10.50 -24.34
N ALA A 264 -3.42 -10.54 -24.83
CA ALA A 264 -4.09 -11.78 -25.27
C ALA A 264 -3.32 -12.55 -26.39
N ARG A 265 -2.37 -11.90 -27.06
CA ARG A 265 -1.50 -12.48 -28.10
C ARG A 265 -0.07 -12.72 -27.60
N GLY A 266 0.14 -12.63 -26.28
CA GLY A 266 1.43 -12.75 -25.64
C GLY A 266 2.37 -11.59 -25.91
N GLU A 267 1.91 -10.44 -26.43
CA GLU A 267 2.79 -9.32 -26.78
C GLU A 267 3.08 -8.44 -25.56
N THR A 268 4.31 -7.94 -25.48
CA THR A 268 4.67 -6.87 -24.56
C THR A 268 4.12 -5.53 -25.05
N HIS A 269 4.23 -4.51 -24.19
CA HIS A 269 4.14 -3.13 -24.64
C HIS A 269 5.24 -2.85 -25.69
N MET A 270 4.99 -1.85 -26.51
CA MET A 270 5.93 -1.41 -27.54
C MET A 270 7.03 -0.58 -26.88
N PHE A 271 8.28 -0.90 -27.18
CA PHE A 271 9.45 -0.14 -26.77
C PHE A 271 10.06 0.56 -27.97
N GLY A 272 10.63 1.75 -27.75
CA GLY A 272 11.20 2.58 -28.80
C GLY A 272 12.52 3.25 -28.41
N ALA A 273 13.31 3.60 -29.42
CA ALA A 273 14.57 4.33 -29.29
C ALA A 273 14.86 5.17 -30.55
N ASP A 274 15.61 6.27 -30.38
CA ASP A 274 16.10 7.09 -31.50
C ASP A 274 17.33 6.47 -32.19
N HIS A 275 18.06 5.64 -31.44
CA HIS A 275 19.30 4.99 -31.89
C HIS A 275 19.24 3.50 -31.58
N HIS A 276 20.10 2.72 -32.24
CA HIS A 276 20.16 1.28 -31.98
C HIS A 276 20.53 1.01 -30.53
N GLU A 277 19.61 0.41 -29.79
CA GLU A 277 19.73 0.06 -28.39
C GLU A 277 19.54 -1.46 -28.20
N THR A 278 20.16 -2.01 -27.15
CA THR A 278 19.98 -3.42 -26.77
C THR A 278 18.95 -3.53 -25.66
N PHE A 279 17.99 -4.44 -25.84
CA PHE A 279 16.93 -4.73 -24.88
C PHE A 279 17.08 -6.16 -24.36
N LYS A 280 16.89 -6.35 -23.06
CA LYS A 280 16.86 -7.67 -22.41
C LYS A 280 15.47 -7.90 -21.82
N LEU A 281 14.81 -9.00 -22.19
CA LEU A 281 13.55 -9.40 -21.61
C LEU A 281 13.78 -10.37 -20.46
N PHE A 282 13.17 -10.09 -19.31
CA PHE A 282 12.99 -11.00 -18.19
C PHE A 282 11.52 -11.33 -18.07
N VAL A 283 11.19 -12.60 -17.87
CA VAL A 283 9.81 -13.07 -17.68
C VAL A 283 9.68 -13.68 -16.30
N SER A 284 8.54 -13.45 -15.64
CA SER A 284 8.32 -13.85 -14.24
C SER A 284 7.94 -15.32 -14.08
N GLU A 285 7.72 -16.04 -15.17
CA GLU A 285 7.23 -17.42 -15.16
C GLU A 285 8.24 -18.39 -15.78
N GLU A 286 8.44 -19.54 -15.13
CA GLU A 286 9.33 -20.59 -15.63
C GLU A 286 8.75 -21.29 -16.87
N GLY A 287 9.62 -21.70 -17.79
CA GLY A 287 9.22 -22.39 -19.02
C GLY A 287 8.67 -21.45 -20.11
N VAL A 288 8.76 -20.14 -19.91
CA VAL A 288 8.31 -19.10 -20.83
C VAL A 288 9.52 -18.31 -21.34
N GLY A 289 9.51 -17.91 -22.61
CA GLY A 289 10.58 -17.15 -23.26
C GLY A 289 10.05 -16.01 -24.12
N GLY A 290 10.92 -15.09 -24.50
CA GLY A 290 10.57 -13.94 -25.35
C GLY A 290 11.22 -14.00 -26.72
N ILE A 291 10.44 -13.69 -27.76
CA ILE A 291 10.92 -13.56 -29.14
C ILE A 291 10.73 -12.11 -29.57
N PRO A 292 11.76 -11.41 -30.07
CA PRO A 292 11.59 -10.06 -30.62
C PRO A 292 10.76 -10.11 -31.90
N ILE A 293 9.80 -9.20 -32.04
CA ILE A 293 8.89 -9.05 -33.18
C ILE A 293 8.73 -7.59 -33.61
#